data_AF-A0A0V0T0P7-F1
#
_entry.id   AF-A0A0V0T0P7-F1
#
_cell.length_a   1.000
_cell.length_b   1.000
_cell.length_c   1.000
_cell.angle_alpha   90.00
_cell.angle_beta   90.00
_cell.angle_gamma   90.00
#
_symmetry.space_group_name_H-M   'P 1'
#
loop_
_entity.id
_entity.type
_entity.pdbx_description
1 polymer ?
#
loop_
_entity_poly.entity_id
_entity_poly.type
_entity_poly.pdbx_seq_one_letter_code
_entity_poly.pdbx_strand_id
1 'polypeptide(L)'
;LSNVAPHLMLCSPIELLYLIFPKERMQYYAEMTMRYAAQKGGNLVVDRGDIEHFFGILLFSEYHCVPSENAYWTTSEDMQVQLVSGSMSGSRFRELNKNFHTMDNTELLAGDKLGKISGVYDDLNNRLRQF
;
A
#
# COMPACT_ATOMS: atom_id res chain seq x y z
N LEU A 1 22.58 -12.29 -0.86
CA LEU A 1 21.30 -13.00 -0.59
C LEU A 1 21.52 -14.50 -0.38
N SER A 2 22.02 -15.27 -1.36
CA SER A 2 22.15 -16.75 -1.24
C SER A 2 23.00 -17.25 -0.06
N ASN A 3 23.99 -16.47 0.40
CA ASN A 3 24.89 -16.90 1.48
C ASN A 3 24.45 -16.43 2.87
N VAL A 4 23.52 -15.46 2.97
CA VAL A 4 23.12 -14.83 4.25
C VAL A 4 21.72 -15.28 4.66
N ALA A 5 20.79 -15.35 3.71
CA ALA A 5 19.41 -15.77 3.94
C ALA A 5 18.92 -16.70 2.80
N PRO A 6 19.49 -17.92 2.67
CA PRO A 6 19.16 -18.85 1.57
C PRO A 6 17.70 -19.29 1.57
N HIS A 7 17.03 -19.31 2.73
CA HIS A 7 15.63 -19.67 2.85
C HIS A 7 14.69 -18.73 2.07
N LEU A 8 15.10 -17.47 1.84
CA LEU A 8 14.32 -16.52 1.03
C LEU A 8 14.16 -16.97 -0.43
N MET A 9 15.09 -17.79 -0.95
CA MET A 9 15.00 -18.34 -2.31
C MET A 9 13.88 -19.37 -2.46
N LEU A 10 13.34 -19.87 -1.35
CA LEU A 10 12.24 -20.84 -1.32
C LEU A 10 10.87 -20.14 -1.22
N CYS A 11 10.85 -18.84 -0.95
CA CYS A 11 9.63 -18.06 -0.88
C CYS A 11 9.14 -17.67 -2.27
N SER A 12 7.83 -17.75 -2.47
CA SER A 12 7.15 -17.11 -3.59
C SER A 12 7.22 -15.57 -3.47
N PRO A 13 7.02 -14.83 -4.58
CA PRO A 13 7.04 -13.37 -4.55
C PRO A 13 6.08 -12.75 -3.52
N ILE A 14 4.90 -13.35 -3.32
CA ILE A 14 3.92 -12.85 -2.35
C ILE A 14 4.36 -13.11 -0.91
N GLU A 15 5.03 -14.23 -0.64
CA GLU A 15 5.61 -14.50 0.68
C GLU A 15 6.73 -13.52 1.00
N LEU A 16 7.59 -13.20 0.02
CA LEU A 16 8.61 -12.16 0.17
C LEU A 16 8.00 -10.79 0.47
N LEU A 17 6.91 -10.43 -0.22
CA LEU A 17 6.18 -9.20 0.07
C LEU A 17 5.67 -9.17 1.51
N TYR A 18 5.08 -10.27 1.98
CA TYR A 18 4.56 -10.36 3.36
C TYR A 18 5.63 -10.40 4.44
N LEU A 19 6.89 -10.72 4.11
CA LEU A 19 8.01 -10.53 5.05
C LEU A 19 8.26 -9.04 5.33
N ILE A 20 8.06 -8.17 4.33
CA ILE A 20 8.29 -6.73 4.41
C ILE A 20 7.03 -5.98 4.88
N PHE A 21 5.87 -6.34 4.33
CA PHE A 21 4.57 -5.76 4.64
C PHE A 21 3.56 -6.86 4.99
N PRO A 22 3.54 -7.35 6.26
CA PRO A 22 2.63 -8.42 6.63
C PRO A 22 1.16 -8.01 6.57
N LYS A 23 0.30 -9.02 6.57
CA LYS A 23 -1.15 -8.86 6.57
C LYS A 23 -1.65 -8.02 7.75
N GLU A 24 -1.04 -8.16 8.91
CA GLU A 24 -1.37 -7.38 10.11
C GLU A 24 -1.05 -5.90 9.91
N ARG A 25 0.03 -5.59 9.18
CA ARG A 25 0.38 -4.21 8.86
C ARG A 25 -0.56 -3.61 7.81
N MET A 26 -0.98 -4.40 6.82
CA MET A 26 -2.00 -3.97 5.86
C MET A 26 -3.34 -3.68 6.54
N GLN A 27 -3.73 -4.51 7.51
CA GLN A 27 -4.91 -4.29 8.35
C GLN A 27 -4.80 -2.98 9.15
N TYR A 28 -3.63 -2.74 9.76
CA TYR A 28 -3.37 -1.48 10.47
C TYR A 28 -3.49 -0.25 9.55
N TYR A 29 -2.98 -0.32 8.31
CA TYR A 29 -3.15 0.78 7.35
C TYR A 29 -4.61 1.02 6.96
N ALA A 30 -5.42 -0.03 6.86
CA ALA A 30 -6.86 0.12 6.63
C ALA A 30 -7.51 0.91 7.78
N GLU A 31 -7.18 0.57 9.03
CA GLU A 31 -7.68 1.26 10.22
C GLU A 31 -7.24 2.73 10.26
N MET A 32 -5.95 3.02 10.02
CA MET A 32 -5.44 4.39 10.02
C MET A 32 -6.05 5.24 8.89
N THR A 33 -6.27 4.63 7.72
CA THR A 33 -6.92 5.26 6.57
C THR A 33 -8.38 5.63 6.88
N MET A 34 -9.14 4.71 7.50
CA MET A 34 -10.51 4.99 7.93
C MET A 34 -10.56 6.09 9.01
N ARG A 35 -9.67 6.02 10.01
CA ARG A 35 -9.58 7.05 11.07
C ARG A 35 -9.29 8.42 10.48
N TYR A 36 -8.35 8.51 9.54
CA TYR A 36 -8.05 9.78 8.88
C TYR A 36 -9.26 10.33 8.13
N ALA A 37 -9.95 9.49 7.35
CA ALA A 37 -11.15 9.91 6.64
C ALA A 37 -12.22 10.46 7.60
N ALA A 38 -12.45 9.76 8.73
CA ALA A 38 -13.37 10.22 9.77
C ALA A 38 -12.95 11.56 10.40
N GLN A 39 -11.66 11.75 10.68
CA GLN A 39 -11.10 13.02 11.18
C GLN A 39 -11.30 14.18 10.18
N LYS A 40 -11.45 13.88 8.89
CA LYS A 40 -11.76 14.86 7.84
C LYS A 40 -13.25 14.99 7.53
N GLY A 41 -14.12 14.36 8.33
CA GLY A 41 -15.58 14.39 8.15
C GLY A 41 -16.08 13.49 7.02
N GLY A 42 -15.24 12.59 6.51
CA GLY A 42 -15.63 11.57 5.54
C GLY A 42 -16.13 10.29 6.21
N ASN A 43 -16.80 9.44 5.44
CA ASN A 43 -17.21 8.10 5.86
C ASN A 43 -16.63 7.08 4.86
N LEU A 44 -15.39 6.67 5.11
CA LEU A 44 -14.68 5.71 4.29
C LEU A 44 -14.65 4.36 5.02
N VAL A 45 -15.09 3.31 4.35
CA VAL A 45 -14.94 1.92 4.82
C VAL A 45 -13.81 1.31 4.01
N VAL A 46 -12.79 0.76 4.68
CA VAL A 46 -11.62 0.11 4.07
C VAL A 46 -11.35 -1.17 4.86
N ASP A 47 -11.07 -2.26 4.16
CA ASP A 47 -10.54 -3.47 4.78
C ASP A 47 -9.08 -3.75 4.36
N ARG A 48 -8.49 -4.81 4.92
CA ARG A 48 -7.14 -5.24 4.53
C ARG A 48 -7.03 -5.51 3.02
N GLY A 49 -8.06 -6.13 2.43
CA GLY A 49 -8.07 -6.49 1.02
C GLY A 49 -8.01 -5.25 0.12
N ASP A 50 -8.75 -4.19 0.44
CA ASP A 50 -8.65 -2.91 -0.25
C ASP A 50 -7.20 -2.38 -0.27
N ILE A 51 -6.50 -2.43 0.88
CA ILE A 51 -5.11 -2.00 0.99
C ILE A 51 -4.17 -2.92 0.21
N GLU A 52 -4.37 -4.24 0.26
CA GLU A 52 -3.58 -5.21 -0.51
C GLU A 52 -3.71 -4.98 -2.02
N HIS A 53 -4.92 -4.73 -2.53
CA HIS A 53 -5.12 -4.38 -3.94
C HIS A 53 -4.51 -3.01 -4.28
N PHE A 54 -4.65 -2.01 -3.40
CA PHE A 54 -4.04 -0.69 -3.57
C PHE A 54 -2.51 -0.79 -3.70
N PHE A 55 -1.85 -1.53 -2.80
CA PHE A 55 -0.41 -1.78 -2.84
C PHE A 55 0.00 -2.59 -4.08
N GLY A 56 -0.81 -3.59 -4.46
CA GLY A 56 -0.58 -4.36 -5.68
C GLY A 56 -0.59 -3.48 -6.93
N ILE A 57 -1.52 -2.53 -7.01
CA ILE A 57 -1.59 -1.56 -8.13
C ILE A 57 -0.39 -0.61 -8.10
N LEU A 58 0.01 -0.09 -6.93
CA LEU A 58 1.21 0.74 -6.81
C LEU A 58 2.46 -0.01 -7.31
N LEU A 59 2.68 -1.23 -6.82
CA LEU A 59 3.83 -2.05 -7.23
C LEU A 59 3.80 -2.38 -8.74
N PHE A 60 2.63 -2.73 -9.27
CA PHE A 60 2.47 -2.99 -10.69
C PHE A 60 2.76 -1.74 -11.54
N SER A 61 2.34 -0.56 -11.07
CA SER A 61 2.50 0.70 -11.79
C SER A 61 3.95 1.17 -11.94
N GLU A 62 4.84 0.69 -11.07
CA GLU A 62 6.28 0.94 -11.16
C GLU A 62 6.94 0.13 -12.29
N TYR A 63 6.41 -1.06 -12.59
CA TYR A 63 6.94 -1.93 -13.65
C TYR A 63 6.28 -1.67 -15.00
N HIS A 64 4.98 -1.38 -15.02
CA HIS A 64 4.19 -1.24 -16.24
C HIS A 64 3.91 0.23 -16.57
N CYS A 65 4.74 0.87 -17.39
CA CYS A 65 4.55 2.29 -17.69
C CYS A 65 3.36 2.56 -18.65
N VAL A 66 2.51 3.52 -18.30
CA VAL A 66 1.47 4.10 -19.17
C VAL A 66 1.59 5.63 -19.20
N PRO A 67 1.00 6.33 -20.19
CA PRO A 67 1.18 7.78 -20.34
C PRO A 67 0.66 8.63 -19.17
N SER A 68 -0.26 8.10 -18.36
CA SER A 68 -0.77 8.78 -17.15
C SER A 68 -1.44 7.78 -16.20
N GLU A 69 -1.56 8.11 -14.91
CA GLU A 69 -2.26 7.27 -13.92
C GLU A 69 -3.67 6.88 -14.38
N ASN A 70 -4.42 7.83 -14.96
CA ASN A 70 -5.78 7.56 -15.45
C ASN A 70 -5.83 6.52 -16.57
N ALA A 71 -4.73 6.32 -17.31
CA ALA A 71 -4.67 5.36 -18.39
C ALA A 71 -4.79 3.91 -17.90
N TYR A 72 -4.47 3.60 -16.63
CA TYR A 72 -4.69 2.25 -16.07
C TYR A 72 -6.18 1.84 -16.02
N TRP A 73 -7.09 2.81 -16.01
CA TRP A 73 -8.54 2.58 -15.99
C TRP A 73 -9.23 2.99 -17.28
N THR A 74 -8.48 3.17 -18.37
CA THR A 74 -9.08 3.42 -19.68
C THR A 74 -9.85 2.20 -20.17
N THR A 75 -10.93 2.44 -20.90
CA THR A 75 -11.72 1.40 -21.58
C THR A 75 -11.39 1.31 -23.06
N SER A 76 -10.39 2.05 -23.55
CA SER A 76 -9.92 1.93 -24.93
C SER A 76 -9.37 0.53 -25.18
N GLU A 77 -9.81 -0.10 -26.26
CA GLU A 77 -9.54 -1.51 -26.56
C GLU A 77 -8.03 -1.84 -26.62
N ASP A 78 -7.25 -0.89 -27.13
CA ASP A 78 -5.80 -0.96 -27.34
C ASP A 78 -4.95 -0.56 -26.11
N MET A 79 -5.56 0.06 -25.10
CA MET A 79 -4.86 0.63 -23.94
C MET A 79 -5.37 0.08 -22.60
N GLN A 80 -6.38 -0.78 -22.61
CA GLN A 80 -6.96 -1.34 -21.40
C GLN A 80 -5.95 -2.14 -20.58
N VAL A 81 -5.89 -1.88 -19.28
CA VAL A 81 -5.10 -2.68 -18.33
C VAL A 81 -6.07 -3.45 -17.44
N GLN A 82 -6.60 -4.56 -17.96
CA GLN A 82 -7.64 -5.35 -17.29
C GLN A 82 -7.23 -5.85 -15.90
N LEU A 83 -5.93 -6.10 -15.68
CA LEU A 83 -5.41 -6.46 -14.37
C LEU A 83 -5.70 -5.38 -13.33
N VAL A 84 -5.52 -4.10 -13.68
CA VAL A 84 -5.75 -2.98 -12.74
C VAL A 84 -7.23 -2.70 -12.60
N SER A 85 -7.95 -2.53 -13.72
CA SER A 85 -9.36 -2.17 -13.70
C SER A 85 -10.27 -3.28 -13.14
N GLY A 86 -9.88 -4.55 -13.31
CA GLY A 86 -10.55 -5.69 -12.70
C GLY A 86 -10.26 -5.89 -11.21
N SER A 87 -9.12 -5.38 -10.72
CA SER A 87 -8.76 -5.47 -9.29
C SER A 87 -9.41 -4.37 -8.46
N MET A 88 -9.45 -3.13 -8.96
CA MET A 88 -10.02 -1.99 -8.26
C MET A 88 -10.50 -0.93 -9.26
N SER A 89 -11.65 -0.31 -8.99
CA SER A 89 -12.11 0.80 -9.82
C SER A 89 -11.24 2.04 -9.64
N GLY A 90 -11.10 2.86 -10.68
CA GLY A 90 -10.27 4.06 -10.60
C GLY A 90 -10.79 5.10 -9.62
N SER A 91 -12.11 5.15 -9.38
CA SER A 91 -12.69 5.98 -8.33
C SER A 91 -12.28 5.50 -6.94
N ARG A 92 -12.30 4.18 -6.70
CA ARG A 92 -11.87 3.58 -5.43
C ARG A 92 -10.38 3.77 -5.19
N PHE A 93 -9.54 3.58 -6.20
CA PHE A 93 -8.11 3.84 -6.10
C PHE A 93 -7.84 5.30 -5.71
N ARG A 94 -8.48 6.28 -6.37
CA ARG A 94 -8.32 7.70 -6.04
C ARG A 94 -8.84 8.04 -4.64
N GLU A 95 -9.94 7.42 -4.21
CA GLU A 95 -10.46 7.58 -2.86
C GLU A 95 -9.48 7.07 -1.80
N LEU A 96 -8.89 5.89 -2.00
CA LEU A 96 -7.84 5.35 -1.14
C LEU A 96 -6.58 6.22 -1.20
N ASN A 97 -6.09 6.58 -2.38
CA ASN A 97 -4.89 7.41 -2.55
C ASN A 97 -5.00 8.75 -1.80
N LYS A 98 -6.19 9.37 -1.81
CA LYS A 98 -6.45 10.63 -1.09
C LYS A 98 -6.44 10.46 0.44
N ASN A 99 -6.87 9.31 0.94
CA ASN A 99 -7.08 9.09 2.37
C ASN A 99 -6.03 8.19 3.03
N PHE A 100 -5.18 7.51 2.26
CA PHE A 100 -4.22 6.53 2.77
C PHE A 100 -3.36 7.14 3.86
N HIS A 101 -3.39 6.53 5.04
CA HIS A 101 -2.64 6.97 6.21
C HIS A 101 -1.96 5.79 6.89
N THR A 102 -0.77 6.06 7.40
CA THR A 102 0.11 5.07 8.03
C THR A 102 0.21 5.24 9.53
N MET A 103 -0.35 6.31 10.10
CA MET A 103 -0.31 6.65 11.53
C MET A 103 -1.57 7.41 11.95
N ASP A 104 -1.90 7.36 13.24
CA ASP A 104 -2.96 8.17 13.82
C ASP A 104 -2.47 9.62 14.05
N ASN A 105 -3.14 10.60 13.45
CA ASN A 105 -2.75 12.00 13.60
C ASN A 105 -2.84 12.51 15.04
N THR A 106 -3.62 11.87 15.91
CA THR A 106 -3.74 12.24 17.33
C THR A 106 -2.53 11.81 18.16
N GLU A 107 -1.71 10.90 17.64
CA GLU A 107 -0.50 10.37 18.28
C GLU A 107 0.78 11.08 17.79
N LEU A 108 0.65 12.04 16.85
CA LEU A 108 1.79 12.76 16.30
C LEU A 108 2.36 13.76 17.30
N LEU A 109 3.68 13.67 17.53
CA LEU A 109 4.40 14.61 18.39
C LEU A 109 4.62 15.95 17.67
N ALA A 110 4.35 17.04 18.38
CA ALA A 110 4.61 18.38 17.87
C ALA A 110 6.11 18.55 17.56
N GLY A 111 6.42 18.99 16.33
CA GLY A 111 7.79 19.20 15.86
C GLY A 111 8.43 17.96 15.22
N ASP A 112 7.82 16.78 15.30
CA ASP A 112 8.26 15.61 14.54
C ASP A 112 7.84 15.72 13.07
N LYS A 113 8.81 16.03 12.21
CA LYS A 113 8.60 16.18 10.76
C LYS A 113 8.34 14.85 10.05
N LEU A 114 8.73 13.72 10.64
CA LEU A 114 8.61 12.38 10.05
C LEU A 114 7.49 11.56 10.68
N GLY A 115 6.80 12.08 11.71
CA GLY A 115 5.86 11.30 12.52
C GLY A 115 4.76 10.58 11.73
N LYS A 116 4.40 11.07 10.53
CA LYS A 116 3.44 10.39 9.65
C LYS A 116 3.96 9.08 9.04
N ILE A 117 5.28 8.98 8.83
CA ILE A 117 5.92 7.86 8.11
C ILE A 117 6.96 7.13 8.95
N SER A 118 7.30 7.62 10.14
CA SER A 118 8.27 7.00 11.05
C SER A 118 7.93 5.54 11.36
N GLY A 119 6.65 5.24 11.64
CA GLY A 119 6.21 3.87 11.87
C GLY A 119 6.51 2.91 10.71
N VAL A 120 6.38 3.38 9.46
CA VAL A 120 6.74 2.59 8.28
C VAL A 120 8.25 2.33 8.23
N TYR A 121 9.06 3.36 8.50
CA TYR A 121 10.52 3.19 8.54
C TYR A 121 10.96 2.22 9.63
N ASP A 122 10.37 2.30 10.82
CA ASP A 122 10.69 1.42 11.94
C ASP A 122 10.35 -0.03 11.60
N ASP A 123 9.19 -0.27 10.99
CA ASP A 123 8.82 -1.59 10.51
C ASP A 123 9.79 -2.14 9.47
N LEU A 124 10.09 -1.34 8.44
CA LEU A 124 11.01 -1.74 7.38
C LEU A 124 12.39 -2.06 7.95
N ASN A 125 12.90 -1.20 8.84
CA ASN A 125 14.18 -1.43 9.50
C ASN A 125 14.18 -2.74 10.30
N ASN A 126 13.16 -2.97 11.12
CA ASN A 126 13.07 -4.17 11.95
C ASN A 126 12.95 -5.45 11.10
N ARG A 127 12.22 -5.38 9.98
CA ARG A 127 11.98 -6.52 9.09
C ARG A 127 13.09 -6.82 8.12
N LEU A 128 13.87 -5.83 7.72
CA LEU A 128 14.97 -6.03 6.77
C LEU A 128 16.28 -6.38 7.48
N ARG A 129 16.50 -5.91 8.71
CA ARG A 129 17.73 -6.21 9.50
C ARG A 129 17.90 -7.67 9.91
N GLN A 130 16.85 -8.48 9.82
CA GLN A 130 16.91 -9.92 10.11
C GLN A 130 17.54 -10.74 8.98
N PHE A 131 17.82 -10.13 7.83
CA PHE A 131 18.42 -10.75 6.64
C PHE A 131 19.75 -10.11 6.27
#